data_AF-A0A3S4YBK2-F1
#
_entry.id   AF-A0A3S4YBK2-F1
#
_cell.length_a   1.000
_cell.length_b   1.000
_cell.length_c   1.000
_cell.angle_alpha   90.00
_cell.angle_beta   90.00
_cell.angle_gamma   90.00
#
_symmetry.space_group_name_H-M   'P 1'
#
loop_
_entity.id
_entity.type
_entity.pdbx_description
1 polymer ?
#
loop_
_entity_poly.entity_id
_entity_poly.type
_entity_poly.pdbx_seq_one_letter_code
_entity_poly.pdbx_strand_id
1 'polypeptide(L)'
;MKLEFLVLIKNDDSFCNSKKAFIDFLKVDSSISITGQKLTFKKNQKTKNPISVNFRVETKTIPSNAERYFLVLLENKNESLVDEFSEVGDKIKEICKRINPSSIVINVLWDDIGRHYAYQAYPLINDVENVMRKLISKFMLINVGMEWSKETIHPELAKKIKDYDEDDVYLNDLYKLDFINLSDMLFKKKRDISLDDLDRVLANTTFKEEDTNKILKFLPRSNWEKFFSNIIGVKAQSLEEKWKLLYKLRNKVAHNRSLTKEDLEKIKGLTNSVNQILKGAIDKLGEIDVGEEERESIILSFNYKYSQKFKFETKKIVAEYLASNGYSVTMFPHDRGVDLIAENSNGLVAVEICSISSNERLSTFDNIFNSSIKVIEETIKFSGVTYGEIFVVINRSSKPDSIKTILHNLDILISAKNINENISIKYGEVNENCEFELLNFETLT
;
A
#
# COMPACT_ATOMS: atom_id res chain seq x y z
N MET A 1 5.98 37.62 -4.27
CA MET A 1 5.49 36.72 -3.20
C MET A 1 4.50 37.43 -2.32
N LYS A 2 3.39 36.77 -2.02
CA LYS A 2 2.27 37.23 -1.19
C LYS A 2 2.04 36.27 -0.03
N LEU A 3 1.81 36.82 1.15
CA LEU A 3 1.36 36.07 2.33
C LEU A 3 0.09 36.76 2.86
N GLU A 4 -0.97 36.00 3.02
CA GLU A 4 -2.28 36.48 3.48
C GLU A 4 -2.80 35.59 4.59
N PHE A 5 -3.17 36.19 5.71
CA PHE A 5 -3.78 35.46 6.82
C PHE A 5 -4.82 36.32 7.53
N LEU A 6 -5.79 35.62 8.09
CA LEU A 6 -6.92 36.17 8.81
C LEU A 6 -6.79 35.83 10.28
N VAL A 7 -6.72 36.87 11.11
CA VAL A 7 -6.59 36.78 12.56
C VAL A 7 -7.95 37.06 13.18
N LEU A 8 -8.53 36.08 13.86
CA LEU A 8 -9.81 36.19 14.57
C LEU A 8 -9.56 36.41 16.06
N ILE A 9 -10.23 37.41 16.61
CA ILE A 9 -10.26 37.68 18.05
C ILE A 9 -11.72 37.75 18.51
N LYS A 10 -11.98 37.26 19.73
CA LYS A 10 -13.25 37.52 20.41
C LYS A 10 -13.27 38.98 20.84
N ASN A 11 -14.40 39.64 20.64
CA ASN A 11 -14.56 41.09 20.82
C ASN A 11 -15.03 41.43 22.25
N ASP A 12 -14.67 40.57 23.21
CA ASP A 12 -15.13 40.60 24.60
C ASP A 12 -14.39 41.69 25.41
N ASP A 13 -13.28 42.22 24.88
CA ASP A 13 -12.39 43.16 25.55
C ASP A 13 -12.16 44.46 24.74
N SER A 14 -11.82 45.54 25.45
CA SER A 14 -11.41 46.82 24.85
C SER A 14 -10.06 46.75 24.09
N PHE A 15 -9.34 45.64 24.23
CA PHE A 15 -7.99 45.45 23.73
C PHE A 15 -7.98 45.13 22.22
N CYS A 16 -7.15 45.82 21.45
CA CYS A 16 -6.98 45.60 20.00
C CYS A 16 -8.29 45.69 19.19
N ASN A 17 -9.17 46.64 19.53
CA ASN A 17 -10.52 46.76 18.98
C ASN A 17 -10.64 47.57 17.67
N SER A 18 -9.53 47.96 17.04
CA SER A 18 -9.53 48.79 15.83
C SER A 18 -8.31 48.52 14.97
N LYS A 19 -8.37 48.90 13.67
CA LYS A 19 -7.23 48.81 12.75
C LYS A 19 -5.99 49.53 13.29
N LYS A 20 -6.18 50.72 13.87
CA LYS A 20 -5.10 51.51 14.45
C LYS A 20 -4.49 50.81 15.65
N ALA A 21 -5.32 50.35 16.60
CA ALA A 21 -4.86 49.61 17.77
C ALA A 21 -4.07 48.35 17.39
N PHE A 22 -4.52 47.60 16.38
CA PHE A 22 -3.81 46.43 15.89
C PHE A 22 -2.43 46.77 15.29
N ILE A 23 -2.37 47.79 14.44
CA ILE A 23 -1.09 48.24 13.85
C ILE A 23 -0.13 48.75 14.93
N ASP A 24 -0.64 49.51 15.90
CA ASP A 24 0.18 50.03 17.00
C ASP A 24 0.63 48.90 17.94
N PHE A 25 -0.19 47.86 18.13
CA PHE A 25 0.20 46.66 18.85
C PHE A 25 1.35 45.90 18.16
N LEU A 26 1.32 45.77 16.83
CA LEU A 26 2.44 45.16 16.09
C LEU A 26 3.76 45.92 16.27
N LYS A 27 3.71 47.25 16.43
CA LYS A 27 4.90 48.10 16.67
C LYS A 27 5.46 48.00 18.09
N VAL A 28 4.76 47.35 19.02
CA VAL A 28 5.29 47.12 20.38
C VAL A 28 6.54 46.25 20.33
N ASP A 29 6.62 45.35 19.35
CA ASP A 29 7.84 44.57 19.12
C ASP A 29 8.89 45.41 18.38
N SER A 30 10.02 45.68 19.04
CA SER A 30 11.12 46.49 18.50
C SER A 30 11.73 45.97 17.19
N SER A 31 11.47 44.70 16.82
CA SER A 31 11.88 44.14 15.53
C SER A 31 11.06 44.64 14.35
N ILE A 32 9.88 45.23 14.59
CA ILE A 32 8.94 45.68 13.57
C ILE A 32 8.82 47.20 13.57
N SER A 33 8.94 47.80 12.38
CA SER A 33 8.64 49.20 12.13
C SER A 33 7.64 49.32 10.98
N ILE A 34 6.57 50.09 11.17
CA ILE A 34 5.51 50.24 10.17
C ILE A 34 5.34 51.72 9.84
N THR A 35 5.53 52.08 8.57
CA THR A 35 5.36 53.45 8.06
C THR A 35 4.48 53.42 6.81
N GLY A 36 3.26 53.94 6.92
CA GLY A 36 2.27 53.88 5.84
C GLY A 36 1.90 52.43 5.51
N GLN A 37 2.10 52.03 4.25
CA GLN A 37 1.85 50.67 3.75
C GLN A 37 3.12 49.82 3.66
N LYS A 38 4.20 50.21 4.36
CA LYS A 38 5.45 49.45 4.40
C LYS A 38 5.75 48.98 5.82
N LEU A 39 6.11 47.72 5.94
CA LEU A 39 6.60 47.08 7.16
C LEU A 39 8.07 46.73 6.98
N THR A 40 8.90 47.11 7.94
CA THR A 40 10.32 46.80 7.97
C THR A 40 10.60 45.92 9.17
N PHE A 41 11.33 44.83 8.95
CA PHE A 41 11.66 43.83 9.96
C PHE A 41 13.18 43.71 10.14
N LYS A 42 13.61 43.65 11.41
CA LYS A 42 14.98 43.44 11.84
C LYS A 42 15.04 42.27 12.82
N LYS A 43 15.65 41.16 12.41
CA LYS A 43 15.76 39.95 13.23
C LYS A 43 16.42 40.21 14.59
N ASN A 44 17.40 41.11 14.63
CA ASN A 44 18.15 41.48 15.83
C ASN A 44 18.85 42.84 15.66
N GLN A 45 19.32 43.43 16.76
CA GLN A 45 19.98 44.76 16.72
C GLN A 45 21.24 44.79 15.83
N LYS A 46 21.83 43.62 15.52
CA LYS A 46 23.00 43.46 14.66
C LYS A 46 22.67 43.14 13.20
N THR A 47 21.40 43.06 12.80
CA THR A 47 21.04 42.76 11.40
C THR A 47 21.49 43.92 10.49
N LYS A 48 22.45 43.65 9.59
CA LYS A 48 23.00 44.69 8.69
C LYS A 48 21.98 45.18 7.66
N ASN A 49 21.14 44.29 7.15
CA ASN A 49 20.16 44.58 6.10
C ASN A 49 18.75 44.21 6.58
N PRO A 50 17.89 45.18 6.94
CA PRO A 50 16.48 44.92 7.24
C PRO A 50 15.71 44.55 5.97
N ILE A 51 14.71 43.68 6.11
CA ILE A 51 13.76 43.41 5.03
C ILE A 51 12.60 44.40 5.10
N SER A 52 12.22 44.97 3.97
CA SER A 52 11.04 45.83 3.85
C SER A 52 10.02 45.20 2.91
N VAL A 53 8.78 45.09 3.37
CA VAL A 53 7.66 44.46 2.65
C VAL A 53 6.48 45.42 2.60
N ASN A 54 5.64 45.27 1.57
CA ASN A 54 4.35 45.94 1.56
C ASN A 54 3.44 45.28 2.60
N PHE A 55 2.69 46.09 3.33
CA PHE A 55 1.85 45.67 4.43
C PHE A 55 0.51 46.39 4.38
N ARG A 56 -0.57 45.62 4.46
CA ARG A 56 -1.94 46.14 4.55
C ARG A 56 -2.72 45.34 5.59
N VAL A 57 -3.61 46.03 6.28
CA VAL A 57 -4.54 45.44 7.23
C VAL A 57 -5.95 45.93 6.95
N GLU A 58 -6.89 45.00 6.93
CA GLU A 58 -8.33 45.28 6.90
C GLU A 58 -8.98 44.65 8.13
N THR A 59 -10.07 45.24 8.62
CA THR A 59 -10.77 44.73 9.80
C THR A 59 -12.25 45.05 9.73
N LYS A 60 -13.08 44.11 10.16
CA LYS A 60 -14.50 44.33 10.45
C LYS A 60 -14.91 43.48 11.65
N THR A 61 -16.01 43.86 12.28
CA THR A 61 -16.71 43.05 13.27
C THR A 61 -17.59 42.03 12.56
N ILE A 62 -17.62 40.81 13.09
CA ILE A 62 -18.48 39.73 12.65
C ILE A 62 -19.77 39.83 13.47
N PRO A 63 -20.91 40.19 12.84
CA PRO A 63 -22.14 40.49 13.58
C PRO A 63 -22.69 39.31 14.39
N SER A 64 -22.44 38.07 13.95
CA SER A 64 -23.07 36.88 14.51
C SER A 64 -22.53 36.47 15.88
N ASN A 65 -21.23 36.65 16.14
CA ASN A 65 -20.55 36.05 17.29
C ASN A 65 -19.79 37.05 18.17
N ALA A 66 -20.01 38.36 18.00
CA ALA A 66 -19.21 39.40 18.65
C ALA A 66 -17.70 39.11 18.51
N GLU A 67 -17.26 38.84 17.28
CA GLU A 67 -15.85 38.61 16.94
C GLU A 67 -15.37 39.75 16.04
N ARG A 68 -14.06 39.94 15.96
CA ARG A 68 -13.42 40.85 15.01
C ARG A 68 -12.33 40.09 14.27
N TYR A 69 -12.27 40.31 12.96
CA TYR A 69 -11.15 39.82 12.17
C TYR A 69 -10.18 40.93 11.80
N PHE A 70 -8.92 40.55 11.64
CA PHE A 70 -7.89 41.33 10.96
C PHE A 70 -7.37 40.51 9.79
N LEU A 71 -7.63 41.00 8.58
CA LEU A 71 -7.04 40.46 7.37
C LEU A 71 -5.69 41.15 7.16
N VAL A 72 -4.61 40.38 7.27
CA VAL A 72 -3.25 40.86 7.10
C VAL A 72 -2.72 40.41 5.75
N LEU A 73 -2.31 41.38 4.92
CA LEU A 73 -1.68 41.14 3.64
C LEU A 73 -0.23 41.63 3.69
N LEU A 74 0.69 40.76 3.30
CA LEU A 74 2.11 41.04 3.12
C LEU A 74 2.52 40.73 1.69
N GLU A 75 3.28 41.62 1.07
CA GLU A 75 3.83 41.38 -0.26
C GLU A 75 5.31 41.75 -0.29
N ASN A 76 6.11 40.82 -0.80
CA ASN A 76 7.52 41.04 -1.12
C ASN A 76 7.73 40.82 -2.63
N LYS A 77 8.31 41.82 -3.29
CA LYS A 77 8.64 41.74 -4.73
C LYS A 77 9.93 40.98 -5.00
N ASN A 78 10.82 40.85 -4.02
CA ASN A 78 12.10 40.19 -4.18
C ASN A 78 12.05 38.73 -3.72
N GLU A 79 11.95 37.79 -4.65
CA GLU A 79 11.88 36.36 -4.36
C GLU A 79 13.16 35.79 -3.74
N SER A 80 14.31 36.43 -3.93
CA SER A 80 15.58 35.97 -3.33
C SER A 80 15.60 36.07 -1.80
N LEU A 81 14.71 36.88 -1.21
CA LEU A 81 14.57 37.08 0.23
C LEU A 81 13.41 36.25 0.82
N VAL A 82 13.10 35.09 0.23
CA VAL A 82 11.98 34.24 0.66
C VAL A 82 12.11 33.79 2.11
N ASP A 83 13.33 33.50 2.57
CA ASP A 83 13.60 33.03 3.92
C ASP A 83 13.33 34.14 4.93
N GLU A 84 13.90 35.33 4.70
CA GLU A 84 13.67 36.51 5.53
C GLU A 84 12.19 36.92 5.49
N PHE A 85 11.52 36.77 4.35
CA PHE A 85 10.09 37.02 4.23
C PHE A 85 9.23 36.04 5.04
N SER A 86 9.64 34.76 5.11
CA SER A 86 9.02 33.76 5.99
C SER A 86 9.11 34.20 7.45
N GLU A 87 10.28 34.68 7.88
CA GLU A 87 10.50 35.16 9.24
C GLU A 87 9.59 36.34 9.59
N VAL A 88 9.34 37.27 8.65
CA VAL A 88 8.38 38.36 8.85
C VAL A 88 6.98 37.81 9.13
N GLY A 89 6.51 36.88 8.30
CA GLY A 89 5.20 36.27 8.44
C GLY A 89 5.04 35.56 9.79
N ASP A 90 6.03 34.76 10.18
CA ASP A 90 6.02 34.03 11.45
C ASP A 90 6.10 34.97 12.65
N LYS A 91 6.88 36.06 12.54
CA LYS A 91 6.96 37.07 13.60
C LYS A 91 5.63 37.78 13.83
N ILE A 92 4.93 38.17 12.77
CA ILE A 92 3.61 38.80 12.92
C ILE A 92 2.62 37.82 13.55
N LYS A 93 2.61 36.55 13.12
CA LYS A 93 1.76 35.51 13.74
C LYS A 93 2.10 35.33 15.23
N GLU A 94 3.39 35.33 15.58
CA GLU A 94 3.86 35.24 16.97
C GLU A 94 3.35 36.42 17.81
N ILE A 95 3.47 37.65 17.31
CA ILE A 95 2.97 38.84 17.99
C ILE A 95 1.46 38.77 18.14
N CYS A 96 0.73 38.42 17.07
CA CYS A 96 -0.73 38.26 17.12
C CYS A 96 -1.14 37.28 18.22
N LYS A 97 -0.45 36.13 18.37
CA LYS A 97 -0.76 35.16 19.43
C LYS A 97 -0.72 35.75 20.84
N ARG A 98 0.01 36.85 21.07
CA ARG A 98 0.08 37.54 22.36
C ARG A 98 -1.13 38.43 22.66
N ILE A 99 -1.99 38.70 21.67
CA ILE A 99 -3.21 39.51 21.86
C ILE A 99 -4.16 38.79 22.82
N ASN A 100 -4.46 37.53 22.54
CA ASN A 100 -5.23 36.67 23.44
C ASN A 100 -4.84 35.20 23.21
N PRO A 101 -3.87 34.66 23.98
CA PRO A 101 -3.30 33.34 23.74
C PRO A 101 -4.31 32.18 23.77
N SER A 102 -5.41 32.31 24.51
CA SER A 102 -6.39 31.24 24.71
C SER A 102 -7.50 31.22 23.67
N SER A 103 -7.73 32.32 22.94
CA SER A 103 -8.90 32.44 22.05
C SER A 103 -8.59 32.92 20.63
N ILE A 104 -7.34 33.26 20.32
CA ILE A 104 -6.97 33.74 19.00
C ILE A 104 -6.87 32.59 17.98
N VAL A 105 -7.42 32.81 16.79
CA VAL A 105 -7.30 31.88 15.67
C VAL A 105 -6.63 32.60 14.50
N ILE A 106 -5.59 31.99 13.93
CA ILE A 106 -4.88 32.53 12.76
C ILE A 106 -5.04 31.54 11.60
N ASN A 107 -5.75 31.97 10.57
CA ASN A 107 -5.99 31.18 9.37
C ASN A 107 -5.15 31.75 8.21
N VAL A 108 -4.25 30.94 7.64
CA VAL A 108 -3.50 31.33 6.45
C VAL A 108 -4.40 31.13 5.23
N LEU A 109 -4.67 32.20 4.49
CA LEU A 109 -5.52 32.20 3.30
C LEU A 109 -4.70 32.03 2.02
N TRP A 110 -3.49 32.59 1.99
CA TRP A 110 -2.59 32.53 0.85
C TRP A 110 -1.14 32.48 1.30
N ASP A 111 -0.36 31.54 0.78
CA ASP A 111 1.04 31.29 1.18
C ASP A 111 1.94 31.04 -0.03
N ASP A 112 2.47 32.11 -0.65
CA ASP A 112 3.48 31.97 -1.71
C ASP A 112 4.81 31.41 -1.19
N ILE A 113 5.09 31.52 0.11
CA ILE A 113 6.34 31.08 0.72
C ILE A 113 6.37 29.56 0.74
N GLY A 114 5.32 28.94 1.31
CA GLY A 114 5.13 27.50 1.26
C GLY A 114 5.10 26.96 -0.17
N ARG A 115 4.44 27.69 -1.09
CA ARG A 115 4.40 27.33 -2.52
C ARG A 115 5.77 27.36 -3.19
N HIS A 116 6.58 28.38 -2.89
CA HIS A 116 7.94 28.49 -3.42
C HIS A 116 8.80 27.29 -3.02
N TYR A 117 8.75 26.89 -1.74
CA TYR A 117 9.47 25.70 -1.29
C TYR A 117 8.88 24.40 -1.87
N ALA A 118 7.57 24.33 -2.05
CA ALA A 118 6.91 23.19 -2.70
C ALA A 118 7.39 23.00 -4.16
N TYR A 119 7.56 24.09 -4.93
CA TYR A 119 8.10 24.04 -6.29
C TYR A 119 9.53 23.53 -6.34
N GLN A 120 10.37 23.87 -5.34
CA GLN A 120 11.72 23.33 -5.26
C GLN A 120 11.75 21.86 -4.80
N ALA A 121 10.86 21.47 -3.89
CA ALA A 121 10.80 20.13 -3.34
C ALA A 121 10.25 19.11 -4.34
N TYR A 122 9.27 19.49 -5.16
CA TYR A 122 8.53 18.57 -6.02
C TYR A 122 9.43 17.81 -7.02
N PRO A 123 10.36 18.45 -7.77
CA PRO A 123 11.27 17.73 -8.66
C PRO A 123 12.13 16.69 -7.95
N LEU A 124 12.58 16.98 -6.71
CA LEU A 124 13.40 16.07 -5.92
C LEU A 124 12.62 14.83 -5.46
N ILE A 125 11.36 15.03 -5.05
CA ILE A 125 10.47 13.93 -4.65
C ILE A 125 10.14 13.06 -5.88
N ASN A 126 9.82 13.70 -7.00
CA ASN A 126 9.54 13.02 -8.26
C ASN A 126 10.73 12.16 -8.72
N ASP A 127 11.96 12.67 -8.62
CA ASP A 127 13.17 11.91 -8.95
C ASP A 127 13.31 10.64 -8.10
N VAL A 128 13.21 10.77 -6.77
CA VAL A 128 13.29 9.61 -5.85
C VAL A 128 12.19 8.59 -6.10
N GLU A 129 10.96 9.05 -6.34
CA GLU A 129 9.84 8.19 -6.68
C GLU A 129 10.13 7.39 -7.95
N ASN A 130 10.63 8.04 -9.00
CA ASN A 130 11.01 7.38 -10.25
C ASN A 130 12.18 6.42 -10.07
N VAL A 131 13.16 6.72 -9.20
CA VAL A 131 14.26 5.81 -8.88
C VAL A 131 13.75 4.56 -8.15
N MET A 132 12.81 4.72 -7.20
CA MET A 132 12.18 3.59 -6.50
C MET A 132 11.36 2.72 -7.47
N ARG A 133 10.57 3.34 -8.34
CA ARG A 133 9.83 2.66 -9.41
C ARG A 133 10.81 1.87 -10.29
N LYS A 134 11.90 2.50 -10.74
CA LYS A 134 12.95 1.86 -11.53
C LYS A 134 13.58 0.65 -10.83
N LEU A 135 13.87 0.74 -9.53
CA LEU A 135 14.40 -0.38 -8.75
C LEU A 135 13.42 -1.56 -8.74
N ILE A 136 12.16 -1.30 -8.39
CA ILE A 136 11.14 -2.35 -8.31
C ILE A 136 10.89 -2.95 -9.70
N SER A 137 10.70 -2.11 -10.74
CA SER A 137 10.53 -2.57 -12.11
C SER A 137 11.68 -3.47 -12.55
N LYS A 138 12.93 -3.04 -12.35
CA LYS A 138 14.09 -3.83 -12.75
C LYS A 138 14.18 -5.14 -11.97
N PHE A 139 14.03 -5.09 -10.65
CA PHE A 139 14.08 -6.29 -9.82
C PHE A 139 13.02 -7.32 -10.24
N MET A 140 11.78 -6.88 -10.47
CA MET A 140 10.70 -7.79 -10.86
C MET A 140 10.84 -8.27 -12.31
N LEU A 141 11.15 -7.39 -13.27
CA LEU A 141 11.27 -7.79 -14.68
C LEU A 141 12.47 -8.71 -14.93
N ILE A 142 13.60 -8.48 -14.25
CA ILE A 142 14.81 -9.28 -14.43
C ILE A 142 14.67 -10.64 -13.74
N ASN A 143 14.14 -10.67 -12.51
CA ASN A 143 14.12 -11.90 -11.70
C ASN A 143 12.81 -12.70 -11.82
N VAL A 144 11.68 -12.06 -12.15
CA VAL A 144 10.35 -12.70 -12.22
C VAL A 144 9.83 -12.77 -13.65
N GLY A 145 10.04 -11.74 -14.47
CA GLY A 145 9.66 -11.74 -15.90
C GLY A 145 8.49 -10.82 -16.24
N MET A 146 8.03 -10.85 -17.50
CA MET A 146 7.11 -9.85 -18.10
C MET A 146 5.72 -9.80 -17.45
N GLU A 147 5.19 -10.94 -16.98
CA GLU A 147 3.84 -11.02 -16.40
C GLU A 147 3.81 -10.82 -14.88
N TRP A 148 4.93 -10.39 -14.29
CA TRP A 148 5.07 -10.23 -12.84
C TRP A 148 3.93 -9.41 -12.24
N SER A 149 3.43 -8.36 -12.92
CA SER A 149 2.37 -7.52 -12.37
C SER A 149 1.01 -8.24 -12.24
N LYS A 150 0.74 -9.22 -13.10
CA LYS A 150 -0.47 -10.07 -13.04
C LYS A 150 -0.30 -11.20 -12.02
N GLU A 151 0.91 -11.70 -11.88
CA GLU A 151 1.25 -12.85 -11.05
C GLU A 151 1.64 -12.49 -9.61
N THR A 152 2.04 -11.24 -9.36
CA THR A 152 2.73 -10.84 -8.11
C THR A 152 2.32 -9.45 -7.59
N ILE A 153 1.13 -8.94 -7.91
CA ILE A 153 0.64 -7.71 -7.28
C ILE A 153 -0.56 -8.02 -6.40
N HIS A 154 -0.53 -7.48 -5.18
CA HIS A 154 -1.60 -7.62 -4.21
C HIS A 154 -2.95 -7.17 -4.79
N PRO A 155 -4.08 -7.89 -4.57
CA PRO A 155 -5.37 -7.57 -5.19
C PRO A 155 -5.89 -6.14 -4.98
N GLU A 156 -5.63 -5.52 -3.82
CA GLU A 156 -5.99 -4.10 -3.61
C GLU A 156 -5.19 -3.14 -4.50
N LEU A 157 -3.94 -3.48 -4.82
CA LEU A 157 -3.07 -2.72 -5.71
C LEU A 157 -3.35 -3.09 -7.18
N ALA A 158 -3.62 -4.37 -7.46
CA ALA A 158 -4.03 -4.84 -8.79
C ALA A 158 -5.40 -4.27 -9.19
N LYS A 159 -6.32 -4.09 -8.23
CA LYS A 159 -7.58 -3.38 -8.46
C LYS A 159 -7.36 -1.92 -8.83
N LYS A 160 -6.46 -1.21 -8.13
CA LYS A 160 -6.04 0.15 -8.52
C LYS A 160 -5.42 0.21 -9.91
N ILE A 161 -4.70 -0.84 -10.32
CA ILE A 161 -4.10 -0.99 -11.65
C ILE A 161 -5.16 -1.27 -12.72
N LYS A 162 -6.16 -2.11 -12.42
CA LYS A 162 -7.25 -2.48 -13.33
C LYS A 162 -8.30 -1.38 -13.49
N ASP A 163 -8.57 -0.62 -12.43
CA ASP A 163 -9.50 0.51 -12.42
C ASP A 163 -8.86 1.79 -13.02
N TYR A 164 -7.66 1.68 -13.62
CA TYR A 164 -6.97 2.81 -14.25
C TYR A 164 -7.42 2.95 -15.71
N ASP A 165 -8.13 4.03 -16.02
CA ASP A 165 -8.87 4.24 -17.30
C ASP A 165 -8.01 4.36 -18.58
N GLU A 166 -6.67 4.37 -18.48
CA GLU A 166 -5.77 4.52 -19.64
C GLU A 166 -4.96 3.24 -19.94
N ASP A 167 -5.29 2.59 -21.05
CA ASP A 167 -4.51 1.50 -21.65
C ASP A 167 -3.37 2.07 -22.52
N ASP A 168 -2.23 2.36 -21.90
CA ASP A 168 -0.99 2.70 -22.60
C ASP A 168 0.02 1.54 -22.51
N VAL A 169 0.43 1.03 -23.67
CA VAL A 169 1.40 -0.07 -23.82
C VAL A 169 2.78 0.28 -23.23
N TYR A 170 3.11 1.56 -23.10
CA TYR A 170 4.36 2.04 -22.49
C TYR A 170 4.24 2.33 -20.98
N LEU A 171 3.03 2.23 -20.40
CA LEU A 171 2.79 2.52 -18.99
C LEU A 171 2.99 1.26 -18.13
N ASN A 172 4.14 1.18 -17.46
CA ASN A 172 4.41 0.11 -16.49
C ASN A 172 3.40 0.17 -15.32
N ASP A 173 2.87 -0.99 -14.90
CA ASP A 173 1.86 -1.10 -13.86
C ASP A 173 2.24 -0.44 -12.52
N LEU A 174 3.54 -0.27 -12.25
CA LEU A 174 3.97 0.52 -11.09
C LEU A 174 3.44 1.94 -11.16
N TYR A 175 3.43 2.61 -12.33
CA TYR A 175 2.96 3.99 -12.49
C TYR A 175 1.48 4.20 -12.15
N LYS A 176 0.70 3.12 -12.09
CA LYS A 176 -0.70 3.11 -11.65
C LYS A 176 -0.84 3.05 -10.12
N LEU A 177 0.27 2.90 -9.39
CA LEU A 177 0.33 2.83 -7.93
C LEU A 177 0.82 4.14 -7.31
N ASP A 178 0.19 4.56 -6.20
CA ASP A 178 0.63 5.69 -5.38
C ASP A 178 2.00 5.47 -4.71
N PHE A 179 2.68 6.57 -4.37
CA PHE A 179 3.97 6.61 -3.66
C PHE A 179 4.05 5.67 -2.44
N ILE A 180 2.99 5.58 -1.63
CA ILE A 180 2.98 4.75 -0.42
C ILE A 180 2.98 3.25 -0.75
N ASN A 181 2.36 2.86 -1.87
CA ASN A 181 2.23 1.47 -2.27
C ASN A 181 3.59 0.90 -2.72
N LEU A 182 4.50 1.74 -3.22
CA LEU A 182 5.88 1.34 -3.55
C LEU A 182 6.66 0.87 -2.31
N SER A 183 6.35 1.41 -1.13
CA SER A 183 6.93 0.97 0.15
C SER A 183 6.54 -0.46 0.49
N ASP A 184 5.25 -0.79 0.29
CA ASP A 184 4.71 -2.11 0.57
C ASP A 184 5.33 -3.20 -0.31
N MET A 185 5.81 -2.84 -1.51
CA MET A 185 6.48 -3.78 -2.41
C MET A 185 7.83 -4.28 -1.89
N LEU A 186 8.59 -3.44 -1.18
CA LEU A 186 9.94 -3.78 -0.72
C LEU A 186 10.06 -4.10 0.78
N PHE A 187 9.27 -3.42 1.62
CA PHE A 187 9.49 -3.44 3.08
C PHE A 187 8.44 -4.24 3.86
N LYS A 188 7.30 -4.57 3.26
CA LYS A 188 6.28 -5.37 3.94
C LYS A 188 6.84 -6.77 4.21
N LYS A 189 6.96 -7.11 5.50
CA LYS A 189 7.45 -8.41 5.95
C LYS A 189 6.45 -9.49 5.61
N LYS A 190 6.92 -10.60 5.05
CA LYS A 190 6.05 -11.72 4.65
C LYS A 190 6.72 -13.06 4.97
N ARG A 191 5.91 -14.11 5.00
CA ARG A 191 6.35 -15.50 5.22
C ARG A 191 6.61 -16.14 3.87
N ASP A 192 7.58 -17.05 3.86
CA ASP A 192 8.06 -17.71 2.63
C ASP A 192 7.34 -19.02 2.37
N ILE A 193 6.58 -19.48 3.36
CA ILE A 193 5.77 -20.69 3.35
C ILE A 193 4.39 -20.39 3.97
N SER A 194 3.41 -21.24 3.68
CA SER A 194 2.08 -21.13 4.27
C SER A 194 2.09 -21.46 5.77
N LEU A 195 1.01 -21.11 6.49
CA LEU A 195 0.86 -21.51 7.89
C LEU A 195 0.78 -23.04 8.02
N ASP A 196 0.12 -23.70 7.07
CA ASP A 196 -0.05 -25.16 7.05
C ASP A 196 1.29 -25.89 6.84
N ASP A 197 2.20 -25.31 6.05
CA ASP A 197 3.56 -25.83 5.88
C ASP A 197 4.40 -25.63 7.14
N LEU A 198 4.19 -24.53 7.87
CA LEU A 198 4.87 -24.26 9.14
C LEU A 198 4.43 -25.30 10.18
N ASP A 199 3.14 -25.59 10.25
CA ASP A 199 2.58 -26.57 11.16
C ASP A 199 3.04 -28.00 10.81
N ARG A 200 3.16 -28.36 9.53
CA ARG A 200 3.75 -29.62 9.08
C ARG A 200 5.22 -29.79 9.46
N VAL A 201 6.02 -28.74 9.35
CA VAL A 201 7.44 -28.76 9.72
C VAL A 201 7.62 -28.85 11.24
N LEU A 202 6.80 -28.13 12.01
CA LEU A 202 6.84 -28.17 13.47
C LEU A 202 6.35 -29.52 14.04
N ALA A 203 5.34 -30.12 13.42
CA ALA A 203 4.78 -31.40 13.87
C ALA A 203 5.71 -32.60 13.66
N ASN A 204 6.57 -32.57 12.64
CA ASN A 204 7.34 -33.74 12.20
C ASN A 204 8.83 -33.70 12.57
N THR A 205 9.32 -32.68 13.29
CA THR A 205 10.77 -32.50 13.50
C THR A 205 11.14 -32.30 14.97
N THR A 206 12.19 -32.98 15.43
CA THR A 206 12.84 -32.78 16.73
C THR A 206 14.14 -32.02 16.54
N PHE A 207 14.31 -30.86 17.19
CA PHE A 207 15.37 -29.90 16.84
C PHE A 207 16.66 -30.02 17.69
N LYS A 208 17.82 -29.86 17.04
CA LYS A 208 19.18 -29.66 17.64
C LYS A 208 19.66 -28.21 17.45
N GLU A 209 20.75 -27.81 18.12
CA GLU A 209 21.33 -26.43 18.09
C GLU A 209 21.70 -25.92 16.68
N GLU A 210 22.01 -26.82 15.74
CA GLU A 210 22.27 -26.52 14.32
C GLU A 210 20.98 -26.23 13.51
N ASP A 211 19.81 -26.69 13.96
CA ASP A 211 18.50 -26.42 13.32
C ASP A 211 18.05 -24.96 13.47
N THR A 212 18.74 -24.18 14.31
CA THR A 212 18.57 -22.73 14.46
C THR A 212 18.61 -22.03 13.09
N ASN A 213 19.49 -22.45 12.19
CA ASN A 213 19.58 -21.85 10.85
C ASN A 213 18.40 -22.16 9.93
N LYS A 214 17.71 -23.30 10.13
CA LYS A 214 16.45 -23.60 9.44
C LYS A 214 15.31 -22.78 10.02
N ILE A 215 15.18 -22.72 11.35
CA ILE A 215 14.16 -21.93 12.07
C ILE A 215 14.27 -20.44 11.73
N LEU A 216 15.49 -19.91 11.58
CA LEU A 216 15.75 -18.52 11.19
C LEU A 216 15.26 -18.15 9.78
N LYS A 217 15.03 -19.13 8.89
CA LYS A 217 14.39 -18.93 7.57
C LYS A 217 12.87 -18.75 7.66
N PHE A 218 12.25 -19.15 8.76
CA PHE A 218 10.80 -18.98 8.99
C PHE A 218 10.45 -17.63 9.61
N LEU A 219 11.45 -16.86 10.05
CA LEU A 219 11.24 -15.50 10.52
C LEU A 219 10.86 -14.61 9.33
N PRO A 220 9.75 -13.85 9.40
CA PRO A 220 9.29 -13.03 8.29
C PRO A 220 10.31 -11.92 8.02
N ARG A 221 10.90 -11.95 6.82
CA ARG A 221 11.87 -10.97 6.33
C ARG A 221 11.30 -10.26 5.11
N SER A 222 11.55 -8.97 5.02
CA SER A 222 11.23 -8.16 3.84
C SER A 222 12.14 -8.51 2.66
N ASN A 223 11.70 -8.19 1.44
CA ASN A 223 12.54 -8.34 0.24
C ASN A 223 13.85 -7.54 0.36
N TRP A 224 13.80 -6.37 1.01
CA TRP A 224 15.02 -5.62 1.32
C TRP A 224 15.99 -6.41 2.22
N GLU A 225 15.49 -7.03 3.30
CA GLU A 225 16.32 -7.83 4.21
C GLU A 225 16.94 -9.05 3.55
N LYS A 226 16.23 -9.67 2.60
CA LYS A 226 16.70 -10.86 1.90
C LYS A 226 17.75 -10.54 0.83
N PHE A 227 17.45 -9.58 -0.04
CA PHE A 227 18.20 -9.40 -1.28
C PHE A 227 19.14 -8.20 -1.27
N PHE A 228 18.90 -7.19 -0.42
CA PHE A 228 19.61 -5.90 -0.51
C PHE A 228 20.41 -5.53 0.73
N SER A 229 19.93 -5.88 1.93
CA SER A 229 20.56 -5.48 3.20
C SER A 229 22.03 -5.89 3.30
N ASN A 230 22.37 -7.13 2.91
CA ASN A 230 23.74 -7.64 2.99
C ASN A 230 24.65 -7.06 1.91
N ILE A 231 24.11 -6.81 0.71
CA ILE A 231 24.84 -6.33 -0.46
C ILE A 231 25.15 -4.82 -0.34
N ILE A 232 24.22 -4.07 0.26
CA ILE A 232 24.28 -2.61 0.41
C ILE A 232 24.77 -2.18 1.80
N GLY A 233 24.74 -3.08 2.79
CA GLY A 233 25.14 -2.77 4.16
C GLY A 233 24.17 -1.83 4.90
N VAL A 234 22.94 -1.68 4.40
CA VAL A 234 21.92 -0.80 4.97
C VAL A 234 20.73 -1.60 5.46
N LYS A 235 20.42 -1.47 6.76
CA LYS A 235 19.26 -2.14 7.39
C LYS A 235 17.95 -1.61 6.82
N ALA A 236 16.99 -2.50 6.55
CA ALA A 236 15.66 -2.17 6.03
C ALA A 236 14.95 -1.09 6.87
N GLN A 237 14.96 -1.22 8.20
CA GLN A 237 14.29 -0.27 9.11
C GLN A 237 14.78 1.18 8.90
N SER A 238 16.08 1.38 8.68
CA SER A 238 16.63 2.73 8.48
C SER A 238 16.11 3.38 7.20
N LEU A 239 16.00 2.59 6.12
CA LEU A 239 15.46 3.09 4.87
C LEU A 239 13.94 3.29 4.94
N GLU A 240 13.22 2.37 5.59
CA GLU A 240 11.76 2.44 5.76
C GLU A 240 11.33 3.66 6.58
N GLU A 241 12.04 3.99 7.66
CA GLU A 241 11.78 5.17 8.48
C GLU A 241 12.00 6.47 7.69
N LYS A 242 13.08 6.54 6.90
CA LYS A 242 13.33 7.67 5.99
C LYS A 242 12.23 7.78 4.94
N TRP A 243 11.78 6.67 4.38
CA TRP A 243 10.71 6.63 3.38
C TRP A 243 9.36 7.10 3.96
N LYS A 244 8.99 6.65 5.16
CA LYS A 244 7.78 7.10 5.88
C LYS A 244 7.82 8.59 6.19
N LEU A 245 8.98 9.12 6.59
CA LEU A 245 9.14 10.55 6.83
C LEU A 245 9.03 11.36 5.52
N LEU A 246 9.66 10.89 4.45
CA LEU A 246 9.57 11.50 3.12
C LEU A 246 8.13 11.49 2.61
N TYR A 247 7.36 10.42 2.83
CA TYR A 247 5.94 10.36 2.50
C TYR A 247 5.11 11.44 3.22
N LYS A 248 5.33 11.64 4.52
CA LYS A 248 4.66 12.70 5.29
C LYS A 248 4.97 14.09 4.70
N LEU A 249 6.23 14.33 4.33
CA LEU A 249 6.67 15.59 3.71
C LEU A 249 6.10 15.76 2.30
N ARG A 250 6.09 14.71 1.48
CA ARG A 250 5.45 14.68 0.15
C ARG A 250 3.98 15.05 0.23
N ASN A 251 3.26 14.50 1.20
CA ASN A 251 1.85 14.82 1.39
C ASN A 251 1.64 16.28 1.81
N LYS A 252 2.56 16.90 2.57
CA LYS A 252 2.50 18.34 2.81
C LYS A 252 2.61 19.13 1.51
N VAL A 253 3.57 18.77 0.65
CA VAL A 253 3.79 19.39 -0.67
C VAL A 253 2.54 19.24 -1.56
N ALA A 254 2.05 18.01 -1.73
CA ALA A 254 0.92 17.70 -2.62
C ALA A 254 -0.41 18.34 -2.17
N HIS A 255 -0.62 18.49 -0.86
CA HIS A 255 -1.83 19.10 -0.32
C HIS A 255 -1.69 20.60 -0.06
N ASN A 256 -0.67 21.26 -0.59
CA ASN A 256 -0.41 22.70 -0.41
C ASN A 256 -0.44 23.14 1.07
N ARG A 257 -0.02 22.27 1.99
CA ARG A 257 0.08 22.62 3.41
C ARG A 257 1.30 23.51 3.61
N SER A 258 1.26 24.38 4.63
CA SER A 258 2.38 25.29 4.93
C SER A 258 3.70 24.52 5.08
N LEU A 259 4.56 24.70 4.09
CA LEU A 259 5.89 24.11 4.01
C LEU A 259 6.90 25.13 4.53
N THR A 260 7.81 24.71 5.40
CA THR A 260 8.86 25.60 5.93
C THR A 260 10.19 25.36 5.23
N LYS A 261 11.15 26.28 5.42
CA LYS A 261 12.53 26.07 4.98
C LYS A 261 13.14 24.79 5.57
N GLU A 262 12.88 24.53 6.85
CA GLU A 262 13.33 23.30 7.51
C GLU A 262 12.75 22.05 6.85
N ASP A 263 11.46 22.09 6.46
CA ASP A 263 10.83 21.00 5.72
C ASP A 263 11.53 20.79 4.37
N LEU A 264 11.85 21.86 3.63
CA LEU A 264 12.58 21.78 2.36
C LEU A 264 13.99 21.18 2.53
N GLU A 265 14.76 21.63 3.52
CA GLU A 265 16.10 21.10 3.78
C GLU A 265 16.06 19.64 4.25
N LYS A 266 15.05 19.26 5.04
CA LYS A 266 14.78 17.85 5.37
C LYS A 266 14.46 17.03 4.13
N ILE A 267 13.64 17.56 3.22
CA ILE A 267 13.35 16.89 1.94
C ILE A 267 14.64 16.68 1.15
N LYS A 268 15.45 17.74 0.93
CA LYS A 268 16.74 17.64 0.21
C LYS A 268 17.67 16.59 0.81
N GLY A 269 17.82 16.59 2.15
CA GLY A 269 18.66 15.63 2.85
C GLY A 269 18.15 14.19 2.72
N LEU A 270 16.84 13.99 2.91
CA LEU A 270 16.20 12.67 2.80
C LEU A 270 16.25 12.15 1.37
N THR A 271 15.90 12.96 0.37
CA THR A 271 15.89 12.54 -1.04
C THR A 271 17.29 12.17 -1.50
N ASN A 272 18.31 12.97 -1.16
CA ASN A 272 19.70 12.65 -1.49
C ASN A 272 20.17 11.34 -0.83
N SER A 273 19.92 11.18 0.48
CA SER A 273 20.32 9.98 1.20
C SER A 273 19.62 8.72 0.67
N VAL A 274 18.31 8.78 0.43
CA VAL A 274 17.52 7.67 -0.10
C VAL A 274 17.97 7.35 -1.52
N ASN A 275 18.17 8.35 -2.38
CA ASN A 275 18.64 8.15 -3.75
C ASN A 275 20.00 7.45 -3.79
N GLN A 276 20.94 7.81 -2.92
CA GLN A 276 22.24 7.14 -2.86
C GLN A 276 22.09 5.65 -2.52
N ILE A 277 21.24 5.32 -1.54
CA ILE A 277 20.99 3.92 -1.14
C ILE A 277 20.31 3.15 -2.28
N LEU A 278 19.29 3.71 -2.91
CA LEU A 278 18.55 3.05 -3.99
C LEU A 278 19.39 2.90 -5.27
N LYS A 279 20.20 3.91 -5.64
CA LYS A 279 21.12 3.80 -6.78
C LYS A 279 22.18 2.72 -6.55
N GLY A 280 22.76 2.67 -5.35
CA GLY A 280 23.67 1.59 -4.97
C GLY A 280 23.01 0.21 -5.07
N ALA A 281 21.74 0.09 -4.67
CA ALA A 281 20.96 -1.15 -4.83
C ALA A 281 20.73 -1.51 -6.31
N ILE A 282 20.42 -0.53 -7.16
CA ILE A 282 20.22 -0.72 -8.60
C ILE A 282 21.51 -1.20 -9.27
N ASP A 283 22.66 -0.61 -8.92
CA ASP A 283 23.95 -0.92 -9.56
C ASP A 283 24.39 -2.35 -9.25
N LYS A 284 24.03 -2.88 -8.09
CA LYS A 284 24.34 -4.24 -7.65
C LYS A 284 23.24 -5.27 -7.95
N LEU A 285 22.20 -4.91 -8.69
CA LEU A 285 21.13 -5.85 -9.06
C LEU A 285 21.65 -7.08 -9.80
N GLY A 286 22.70 -6.93 -10.62
CA GLY A 286 23.30 -8.05 -11.36
C GLY A 286 24.11 -9.02 -10.49
N GLU A 287 24.36 -8.69 -9.22
CA GLU A 287 25.02 -9.56 -8.25
C GLU A 287 24.02 -10.46 -7.50
N ILE A 288 22.70 -10.25 -7.70
CA ILE A 288 21.64 -11.01 -7.05
C ILE A 288 21.26 -12.19 -7.95
N ASP A 289 21.56 -13.41 -7.50
CA ASP A 289 21.08 -14.65 -8.12
C ASP A 289 19.87 -15.16 -7.34
N VAL A 290 18.71 -15.24 -8.00
CA VAL A 290 17.45 -15.69 -7.40
C VAL A 290 17.13 -17.08 -7.93
N GLY A 291 17.30 -18.11 -7.08
CA GLY A 291 16.97 -19.49 -7.42
C GLY A 291 15.46 -19.71 -7.63
N GLU A 292 15.08 -20.85 -8.24
CA GLU A 292 13.66 -21.14 -8.56
C GLU A 292 12.74 -21.09 -7.33
N GLU A 293 13.13 -21.71 -6.20
CA GLU A 293 12.34 -21.69 -4.96
C GLU A 293 12.17 -20.27 -4.38
N GLU A 294 13.22 -19.43 -4.46
CA GLU A 294 13.18 -18.05 -3.98
C GLU A 294 12.35 -17.17 -4.91
N ARG A 295 12.37 -17.43 -6.22
CA ARG A 295 11.51 -16.78 -7.21
C ARG A 295 10.04 -17.10 -6.95
N GLU A 296 9.71 -18.37 -6.70
CA GLU A 296 8.36 -18.79 -6.31
C GLU A 296 7.94 -18.14 -4.98
N SER A 297 8.84 -18.06 -4.01
CA SER A 297 8.59 -17.35 -2.74
C SER A 297 8.30 -15.87 -2.95
N ILE A 298 9.04 -15.17 -3.82
CA ILE A 298 8.76 -13.78 -4.19
C ILE A 298 7.34 -13.69 -4.77
N ILE A 299 6.99 -14.55 -5.73
CA ILE A 299 5.66 -14.59 -6.37
C ILE A 299 4.55 -14.81 -5.33
N LEU A 300 4.67 -15.84 -4.51
CA LEU A 300 3.73 -16.20 -3.44
C LEU A 300 3.60 -15.09 -2.39
N SER A 301 4.71 -14.40 -2.07
CA SER A 301 4.71 -13.31 -1.12
C SER A 301 3.74 -12.20 -1.54
N PHE A 302 3.55 -11.97 -2.84
CA PHE A 302 2.61 -10.98 -3.31
C PHE A 302 1.16 -11.47 -3.45
N ASN A 303 0.94 -12.80 -3.48
CA ASN A 303 -0.37 -13.45 -3.65
C ASN A 303 -1.06 -13.93 -2.35
N TYR A 304 -0.40 -13.95 -1.19
CA TYR A 304 -0.88 -14.62 0.03
C TYR A 304 -2.33 -14.33 0.51
N LYS A 305 -2.91 -13.16 0.20
CA LYS A 305 -4.33 -12.88 0.52
C LYS A 305 -5.33 -13.32 -0.56
N TYR A 306 -4.87 -13.52 -1.80
CA TYR A 306 -5.70 -13.96 -2.93
C TYR A 306 -6.11 -15.43 -2.76
N SER A 307 -5.19 -16.31 -2.34
CA SER A 307 -5.51 -17.73 -2.15
C SER A 307 -6.61 -17.96 -1.10
N GLN A 308 -6.61 -17.22 0.01
CA GLN A 308 -7.64 -17.35 1.05
C GLN A 308 -8.99 -16.76 0.64
N LYS A 309 -9.00 -15.61 -0.05
CA LYS A 309 -10.25 -14.97 -0.49
C LYS A 309 -10.89 -15.74 -1.65
N PHE A 310 -10.10 -16.17 -2.63
CA PHE A 310 -10.57 -16.99 -3.75
C PHE A 310 -11.09 -18.33 -3.23
N LYS A 311 -10.35 -19.05 -2.37
CA LYS A 311 -10.86 -20.29 -1.75
C LYS A 311 -12.17 -20.07 -1.01
N PHE A 312 -12.30 -18.98 -0.26
CA PHE A 312 -13.56 -18.68 0.46
C PHE A 312 -14.73 -18.39 -0.51
N GLU A 313 -14.51 -17.59 -1.54
CA GLU A 313 -15.51 -17.29 -2.57
C GLU A 313 -15.90 -18.55 -3.35
N THR A 314 -14.93 -19.37 -3.76
CA THR A 314 -15.18 -20.64 -4.45
C THR A 314 -15.95 -21.63 -3.58
N LYS A 315 -15.63 -21.74 -2.28
CA LYS A 315 -16.40 -22.58 -1.34
C LYS A 315 -17.87 -22.19 -1.28
N LYS A 316 -18.14 -20.88 -1.25
CA LYS A 316 -19.51 -20.36 -1.24
C LYS A 316 -20.25 -20.68 -2.54
N ILE A 317 -19.61 -20.50 -3.68
CA ILE A 317 -20.20 -20.75 -5.00
C ILE A 317 -20.52 -22.24 -5.18
N VAL A 318 -19.61 -23.14 -4.79
CA VAL A 318 -19.87 -24.59 -4.86
C VAL A 318 -20.97 -25.01 -3.87
N ALA A 319 -21.04 -24.40 -2.69
CA ALA A 319 -22.14 -24.64 -1.75
C ALA A 319 -23.50 -24.18 -2.32
N GLU A 320 -23.56 -23.03 -2.98
CA GLU A 320 -24.75 -22.52 -3.67
C GLU A 320 -25.17 -23.44 -4.83
N TYR A 321 -24.21 -23.97 -5.59
CA TYR A 321 -24.45 -24.96 -6.64
C TYR A 321 -25.01 -26.28 -6.08
N LEU A 322 -24.45 -26.80 -4.99
CA LEU A 322 -24.98 -28.01 -4.35
C LEU A 322 -26.40 -27.77 -3.81
N ALA A 323 -26.65 -26.61 -3.21
CA ALA A 323 -27.99 -26.24 -2.73
C ALA A 323 -29.02 -26.15 -3.87
N SER A 324 -28.66 -25.57 -5.02
CA SER A 324 -29.54 -25.50 -6.19
C SER A 324 -29.83 -26.87 -6.81
N ASN A 325 -28.95 -27.86 -6.59
CA ASN A 325 -29.12 -29.26 -6.98
C ASN A 325 -29.79 -30.12 -5.89
N GLY A 326 -30.39 -29.51 -4.86
CA GLY A 326 -31.23 -30.21 -3.88
C GLY A 326 -30.49 -30.78 -2.67
N TYR A 327 -29.25 -30.35 -2.42
CA TYR A 327 -28.51 -30.73 -1.22
C TYR A 327 -28.71 -29.72 -0.08
N SER A 328 -28.76 -30.20 1.16
CA SER A 328 -28.57 -29.38 2.36
C SER A 328 -27.07 -29.32 2.67
N VAL A 329 -26.47 -28.12 2.65
CA VAL A 329 -25.01 -27.95 2.74
C VAL A 329 -24.60 -27.32 4.06
N THR A 330 -23.66 -27.96 4.76
CA THR A 330 -22.99 -27.43 5.94
C THR A 330 -21.54 -27.07 5.59
N MET A 331 -21.17 -25.81 5.80
CA MET A 331 -19.80 -25.32 5.59
C MET A 331 -19.00 -25.40 6.89
N PHE A 332 -17.77 -25.89 6.83
CA PHE A 332 -16.87 -25.89 8.00
C PHE A 332 -15.81 -24.79 7.89
N PRO A 333 -15.53 -24.04 8.98
CA PRO A 333 -14.36 -23.18 9.04
C PRO A 333 -13.09 -24.03 8.95
N HIS A 334 -12.07 -23.52 8.26
CA HIS A 334 -10.77 -24.19 8.11
C HIS A 334 -10.25 -24.59 9.49
N ASP A 335 -10.23 -25.90 9.76
CA ASP A 335 -9.28 -26.59 10.66
C ASP A 335 -9.62 -28.06 10.96
N ARG A 336 -10.75 -28.63 10.51
CA ARG A 336 -11.03 -30.07 10.73
C ARG A 336 -11.86 -30.70 9.62
N GLY A 337 -11.23 -31.55 8.81
CA GLY A 337 -11.90 -32.40 7.82
C GLY A 337 -12.08 -31.76 6.46
N VAL A 338 -13.21 -32.05 5.81
CA VAL A 338 -13.57 -31.59 4.46
C VAL A 338 -14.14 -30.18 4.46
N ASP A 339 -14.03 -29.51 3.30
CA ASP A 339 -14.55 -28.16 3.10
C ASP A 339 -16.07 -28.02 3.34
N LEU A 340 -16.87 -28.99 2.88
CA LEU A 340 -18.32 -29.03 3.07
C LEU A 340 -18.81 -30.45 3.38
N ILE A 341 -19.93 -30.56 4.08
CA ILE A 341 -20.76 -31.77 4.10
C ILE A 341 -22.10 -31.43 3.45
N ALA A 342 -22.48 -32.20 2.44
CA ALA A 342 -23.73 -32.07 1.72
C ALA A 342 -24.64 -33.28 1.99
N GLU A 343 -25.91 -33.04 2.28
CA GLU A 343 -26.90 -34.09 2.58
C GLU A 343 -28.02 -34.07 1.54
N ASN A 344 -28.39 -35.24 1.02
CA ASN A 344 -29.57 -35.41 0.18
C ASN A 344 -30.33 -36.69 0.56
N SER A 345 -31.37 -37.04 -0.19
CA SER A 345 -32.17 -38.25 0.03
C SER A 345 -31.37 -39.56 -0.01
N ASN A 346 -30.16 -39.54 -0.58
CA ASN A 346 -29.31 -40.70 -0.77
C ASN A 346 -28.19 -40.81 0.28
N GLY A 347 -28.05 -39.82 1.17
CA GLY A 347 -27.13 -39.84 2.30
C GLY A 347 -26.26 -38.58 2.43
N LEU A 348 -25.22 -38.70 3.25
CA LEU A 348 -24.23 -37.66 3.50
C LEU A 348 -23.04 -37.80 2.54
N VAL A 349 -22.60 -36.67 2.00
CA VAL A 349 -21.50 -36.55 1.05
C VAL A 349 -20.44 -35.60 1.62
N ALA A 350 -19.21 -36.09 1.69
CA ALA A 350 -18.04 -35.28 2.03
C ALA A 350 -17.56 -34.53 0.78
N VAL A 351 -17.41 -33.21 0.85
CA VAL A 351 -17.04 -32.40 -0.32
C VAL A 351 -15.77 -31.61 -0.04
N GLU A 352 -14.77 -31.80 -0.91
CA GLU A 352 -13.51 -31.07 -0.87
C GLU A 352 -13.31 -30.24 -2.14
N ILE A 353 -12.82 -29.01 -2.00
CA ILE A 353 -12.78 -28.05 -3.11
C ILE A 353 -11.33 -27.69 -3.44
N CYS A 354 -10.88 -28.13 -4.60
CA CYS A 354 -9.59 -27.79 -5.19
C CYS A 354 -9.74 -26.58 -6.12
N SER A 355 -8.90 -25.57 -5.96
CA SER A 355 -8.83 -24.42 -6.87
C SER A 355 -7.54 -24.48 -7.67
N ILE A 356 -7.62 -24.42 -8.99
CA ILE A 356 -6.46 -24.51 -9.89
C ILE A 356 -6.41 -23.28 -10.78
N SER A 357 -5.23 -22.70 -10.93
CA SER A 357 -4.95 -21.66 -11.93
C SER A 357 -4.42 -22.28 -13.23
N SER A 358 -4.77 -21.70 -14.37
CA SER A 358 -4.34 -22.22 -15.68
C SER A 358 -2.82 -22.28 -15.89
N ASN A 359 -2.06 -21.58 -15.04
CA ASN A 359 -0.60 -21.49 -15.13
C ASN A 359 0.12 -22.37 -14.09
N GLU A 360 -0.61 -23.11 -13.26
CA GLU A 360 -0.02 -23.99 -12.25
C GLU A 360 0.62 -25.23 -12.88
N ARG A 361 1.82 -25.60 -12.38
CA ARG A 361 2.52 -26.82 -12.81
C ARG A 361 1.75 -28.07 -12.37
N LEU A 362 1.79 -29.13 -13.19
CA LEU A 362 1.12 -30.41 -12.94
C LEU A 362 1.51 -31.06 -11.59
N SER A 363 2.74 -30.88 -11.13
CA SER A 363 3.21 -31.39 -9.84
C SER A 363 2.54 -30.71 -8.64
N THR A 364 2.20 -29.43 -8.77
CA THR A 364 1.48 -28.67 -7.74
C THR A 364 0.05 -29.17 -7.63
N PHE A 365 -0.60 -29.42 -8.77
CA PHE A 365 -1.90 -30.06 -8.81
C PHE A 365 -1.88 -31.43 -8.16
N ASP A 366 -0.91 -32.28 -8.50
CA ASP A 366 -0.80 -33.63 -7.94
C ASP A 366 -0.74 -33.62 -6.40
N ASN A 367 0.03 -32.70 -5.82
CA ASN A 367 0.13 -32.55 -4.37
C ASN A 367 -1.17 -32.07 -3.71
N ILE A 368 -1.83 -31.06 -4.29
CA ILE A 368 -3.12 -30.56 -3.79
C ILE A 368 -4.16 -31.67 -3.83
N PHE A 369 -4.23 -32.35 -4.97
CA PHE A 369 -5.21 -33.39 -5.24
C PHE A 369 -5.03 -34.62 -4.34
N ASN A 370 -3.78 -35.08 -4.13
CA ASN A 370 -3.49 -36.17 -3.18
C ASN A 370 -3.88 -35.81 -1.74
N SER A 371 -3.71 -34.55 -1.35
CA SER A 371 -4.13 -34.07 -0.04
C SER A 371 -5.65 -34.15 0.10
N SER A 372 -6.39 -33.70 -0.92
CA SER A 372 -7.86 -33.73 -0.93
C SER A 372 -8.43 -35.15 -0.90
N ILE A 373 -7.84 -36.09 -1.65
CA ILE A 373 -8.22 -37.52 -1.56
C ILE A 373 -8.06 -38.03 -0.14
N LYS A 374 -6.90 -37.78 0.48
CA LYS A 374 -6.61 -38.25 1.83
C LYS A 374 -7.61 -37.71 2.86
N VAL A 375 -7.96 -36.43 2.76
CA VAL A 375 -8.94 -35.78 3.65
C VAL A 375 -10.33 -36.40 3.50
N ILE A 376 -10.77 -36.67 2.27
CA ILE A 376 -12.05 -37.34 2.03
C ILE A 376 -12.02 -38.78 2.54
N GLU A 377 -10.96 -39.55 2.27
CA GLU A 377 -10.84 -40.94 2.73
C GLU A 377 -10.83 -41.05 4.26
N GLU A 378 -10.15 -40.13 4.94
CA GLU A 378 -10.19 -40.05 6.40
C GLU A 378 -11.61 -39.69 6.88
N THR A 379 -12.28 -38.75 6.22
CA THR A 379 -13.64 -38.35 6.57
C THR A 379 -14.63 -39.51 6.43
N ILE A 380 -14.58 -40.25 5.31
CA ILE A 380 -15.42 -41.46 5.07
C ILE A 380 -15.22 -42.50 6.18
N LYS A 381 -13.98 -42.70 6.66
CA LYS A 381 -13.68 -43.69 7.71
C LYS A 381 -14.25 -43.35 9.09
N PHE A 382 -14.49 -42.06 9.39
CA PHE A 382 -14.77 -41.61 10.76
C PHE A 382 -16.13 -40.91 10.96
N SER A 383 -16.89 -40.60 9.91
CA SER A 383 -18.05 -39.68 10.02
C SER A 383 -19.41 -40.21 9.56
N GLY A 384 -19.54 -41.51 9.24
CA GLY A 384 -20.81 -42.08 8.73
C GLY A 384 -21.19 -41.63 7.32
N VAL A 385 -20.30 -40.86 6.67
CA VAL A 385 -20.33 -40.49 5.26
C VAL A 385 -19.89 -41.69 4.42
N THR A 386 -20.72 -42.09 3.46
CA THR A 386 -20.44 -43.24 2.57
C THR A 386 -19.84 -42.83 1.23
N TYR A 387 -19.86 -41.53 0.90
CA TYR A 387 -19.48 -41.02 -0.41
C TYR A 387 -18.74 -39.68 -0.33
N GLY A 388 -17.76 -39.46 -1.20
CA GLY A 388 -16.97 -38.24 -1.29
C GLY A 388 -16.99 -37.62 -2.69
N GLU A 389 -16.97 -36.29 -2.77
CA GLU A 389 -16.85 -35.55 -4.01
C GLU A 389 -15.71 -34.54 -3.94
N ILE A 390 -14.80 -34.57 -4.92
CA ILE A 390 -13.77 -33.53 -5.10
C ILE A 390 -14.22 -32.61 -6.23
N PHE A 391 -14.41 -31.33 -5.91
CA PHE A 391 -14.69 -30.29 -6.90
C PHE A 391 -13.38 -29.61 -7.30
N VAL A 392 -12.99 -29.79 -8.55
CA VAL A 392 -11.85 -29.13 -9.16
C VAL A 392 -12.35 -27.88 -9.90
N VAL A 393 -12.10 -26.71 -9.31
CA VAL A 393 -12.53 -25.42 -9.85
C VAL A 393 -11.37 -24.75 -10.57
N ILE A 394 -11.55 -24.54 -11.87
CA ILE A 394 -10.54 -23.91 -12.73
C ILE A 394 -10.78 -22.40 -12.78
N ASN A 395 -9.74 -21.63 -12.44
CA ASN A 395 -9.77 -20.17 -12.52
C ASN A 395 -9.45 -19.71 -13.95
N ARG A 396 -10.39 -19.00 -14.61
CA ARG A 396 -10.20 -18.48 -15.97
C ARG A 396 -9.07 -17.46 -16.00
N SER A 397 -7.93 -17.84 -16.59
CA SER A 397 -6.98 -16.89 -17.14
C SER A 397 -7.05 -16.92 -18.67
N SER A 398 -7.91 -16.07 -19.22
CA SER A 398 -7.87 -15.46 -20.56
C SER A 398 -7.78 -16.31 -21.86
N LYS A 399 -7.68 -17.65 -21.87
CA LYS A 399 -7.70 -18.44 -23.13
C LYS A 399 -8.51 -19.75 -23.04
N PRO A 400 -9.49 -19.99 -23.94
CA PRO A 400 -10.29 -21.23 -23.98
C PRO A 400 -9.47 -22.50 -24.25
N ASP A 401 -8.43 -22.42 -25.09
CA ASP A 401 -7.64 -23.59 -25.52
C ASP A 401 -6.78 -24.20 -24.39
N SER A 402 -6.43 -23.39 -23.38
CA SER A 402 -5.69 -23.85 -22.20
C SER A 402 -6.50 -24.78 -21.29
N ILE A 403 -7.82 -24.57 -21.19
CA ILE A 403 -8.70 -25.37 -20.31
C ILE A 403 -8.77 -26.82 -20.80
N LYS A 404 -8.88 -27.04 -22.11
CA LYS A 404 -8.87 -28.39 -22.72
C LYS A 404 -7.58 -29.14 -22.40
N THR A 405 -6.44 -28.46 -22.53
CA THR A 405 -5.12 -29.04 -22.27
C THR A 405 -4.95 -29.40 -20.80
N ILE A 406 -5.41 -28.53 -19.90
CA ILE A 406 -5.40 -28.79 -18.46
C ILE A 406 -6.28 -29.99 -18.14
N LEU A 407 -7.56 -29.98 -18.53
CA LEU A 407 -8.49 -31.07 -18.29
C LEU A 407 -7.94 -32.42 -18.79
N HIS A 408 -7.35 -32.45 -19.98
CA HIS A 408 -6.73 -33.67 -20.52
C HIS A 408 -5.56 -34.17 -19.66
N ASN A 409 -4.67 -33.28 -19.22
CA ASN A 409 -3.56 -33.66 -18.35
C ASN A 409 -4.04 -34.10 -16.96
N LEU A 410 -5.08 -33.46 -16.42
CA LEU A 410 -5.69 -33.85 -15.14
C LEU A 410 -6.29 -35.26 -15.24
N ASP A 411 -6.98 -35.55 -16.34
CA ASP A 411 -7.61 -36.86 -16.57
C ASP A 411 -6.56 -37.99 -16.67
N ILE A 412 -5.44 -37.76 -17.38
CA ILE A 412 -4.31 -38.71 -17.42
C ILE A 412 -3.75 -38.95 -16.01
N LEU A 413 -3.55 -37.87 -15.25
CA LEU A 413 -2.94 -37.91 -13.93
C LEU A 413 -3.85 -38.62 -12.91
N ILE A 414 -5.16 -38.44 -13.03
CA ILE A 414 -6.19 -39.06 -12.19
C ILE A 414 -6.42 -40.52 -12.57
N SER A 415 -6.46 -40.84 -13.87
CA SER A 415 -6.57 -42.22 -14.38
C SER A 415 -5.39 -43.09 -13.96
N ALA A 416 -4.23 -42.49 -13.71
CA ALA A 416 -3.05 -43.18 -13.18
C ALA A 416 -3.12 -43.47 -11.67
N LYS A 417 -4.12 -42.95 -10.95
CA LYS A 417 -4.28 -43.12 -9.49
C LYS A 417 -5.31 -44.20 -9.16
N ASN A 418 -5.03 -44.94 -8.09
CA ASN A 418 -5.98 -45.90 -7.53
C ASN A 418 -6.89 -45.18 -6.53
N ILE A 419 -7.95 -44.54 -7.03
CA ILE A 419 -8.89 -43.74 -6.24
C ILE A 419 -9.98 -44.67 -5.70
N ASN A 420 -10.37 -44.46 -4.43
CA ASN A 420 -11.47 -45.19 -3.81
C ASN A 420 -12.76 -45.06 -4.63
N GLU A 421 -13.45 -46.17 -4.88
CA GLU A 421 -14.69 -46.24 -5.67
C GLU A 421 -15.84 -45.36 -5.15
N ASN A 422 -15.75 -44.97 -3.87
CA ASN A 422 -16.71 -44.08 -3.23
C ASN A 422 -16.35 -42.59 -3.34
N ILE A 423 -15.36 -42.23 -4.16
CA ILE A 423 -14.97 -40.84 -4.42
C ILE A 423 -15.21 -40.51 -5.89
N SER A 424 -15.99 -39.46 -6.19
CA SER A 424 -16.06 -38.89 -7.53
C SER A 424 -15.37 -37.54 -7.61
N ILE A 425 -15.02 -37.17 -8.84
CA ILE A 425 -14.32 -35.94 -9.16
C ILE A 425 -15.17 -35.19 -10.16
N LYS A 426 -15.45 -33.92 -9.86
CA LYS A 426 -16.20 -33.01 -10.70
C LYS A 426 -15.31 -31.85 -11.09
N TYR A 427 -15.31 -31.51 -12.36
CA TYR A 427 -14.57 -30.36 -12.87
C TYR A 427 -15.55 -29.28 -13.22
N GLY A 428 -15.22 -28.04 -12.88
CA GLY A 428 -16.03 -26.91 -13.29
C GLY A 428 -15.26 -25.61 -13.29
N GLU A 429 -15.90 -24.59 -13.87
CA GLU A 429 -15.42 -23.21 -13.83
C GLU A 429 -16.45 -22.31 -13.14
N VAL A 430 -15.99 -21.16 -12.67
CA VAL A 430 -16.88 -20.09 -12.23
C VAL A 430 -17.13 -19.18 -13.44
N ASN A 431 -18.39 -19.07 -13.86
CA ASN A 431 -18.79 -18.27 -15.01
C ASN A 431 -18.76 -16.76 -14.69
N GLU A 432 -19.02 -15.91 -15.70
CA GLU A 432 -19.05 -14.45 -15.55
C GLU A 432 -20.13 -13.95 -14.59
N ASN A 433 -21.16 -14.77 -14.32
CA ASN A 433 -22.23 -14.49 -13.36
C ASN A 433 -21.90 -14.96 -11.93
N CYS A 434 -20.67 -15.42 -11.68
CA CYS A 434 -20.22 -15.99 -10.40
C CYS A 434 -20.94 -17.29 -9.99
N GLU A 435 -21.38 -18.08 -10.96
CA GLU A 435 -22.01 -19.38 -10.75
C GLU A 435 -21.05 -20.50 -11.15
N PHE A 436 -21.13 -21.64 -10.46
CA PHE A 436 -20.34 -22.82 -10.82
C PHE A 436 -21.00 -23.59 -11.97
N GLU A 437 -20.26 -23.79 -13.05
CA GLU A 437 -20.66 -24.57 -14.21
C GLU A 437 -19.80 -25.84 -14.32
N LEU A 438 -20.46 -26.99 -14.44
CA LEU A 438 -19.78 -28.27 -14.69
C LEU A 438 -19.19 -28.30 -16.10
N LEU A 439 -17.93 -28.72 -16.18
CA LEU A 439 -17.25 -28.97 -17.44
C LEU A 439 -17.38 -30.47 -17.78
N ASN A 440 -18.20 -30.79 -18.79
CA ASN A 440 -18.34 -32.16 -19.29
C ASN A 440 -17.27 -32.46 -20.34
N PHE A 441 -16.53 -33.55 -20.14
CA PHE A 441 -15.49 -34.02 -21.08
C PHE A 441 -16.06 -34.36 -22.47
N GLU A 442 -17.30 -34.89 -22.53
CA GLU A 442 -17.94 -35.30 -23.79
C GLU A 442 -18.34 -34.13 -24.70
N THR A 443 -18.48 -32.91 -24.15
CA THR A 443 -18.85 -31.71 -24.92
C THR A 443 -17.65 -30.91 -25.43
N LEU A 444 -16.42 -31.36 -25.15
CA LEU A 444 -15.18 -30.65 -25.53
C LEU A 444 -14.43 -31.28 -26.71
N THR A 445 -14.94 -32.38 -27.28
CA THR A 445 -14.51 -32.95 -28.58
C THR A 445 -15.18 -32.27 -29.76
#